data_AF-A0A7V4EHF1-F1
#
_entry.id   AF-A0A7V4EHF1-F1
#
_cell.length_a   1.000
_cell.length_b   1.000
_cell.length_c   1.000
_cell.angle_alpha   90.00
_cell.angle_beta   90.00
_cell.angle_gamma   90.00
#
_symmetry.space_group_name_H-M   'P 1'
#
loop_
_entity.id
_entity.type
_entity.pdbx_description
1 polymer ?
#
loop_
_entity_poly.entity_id
_entity_poly.type
_entity_poly.pdbx_seq_one_letter_code
_entity_poly.pdbx_strand_id
1 'polypeptide(L)'
;MRRLIALFALALGLAWAQGLLVESDLVQALEVPPGGEAWGVVRLRNAGQTPLAVSLSLEDYREGQGFLPLGEAPRSLGPEGVRLEATRLLLAPGEVREVGFQVRAPGNLE
;
A
#
# COMPACT_ATOMS: atom_id res chain seq x y z
N MET A 1 4.91 -16.42 42.20
CA MET A 1 5.71 -15.37 41.49
C MET A 1 6.35 -15.86 40.20
N ARG A 2 6.99 -17.05 40.15
CA ARG A 2 7.61 -17.61 38.93
C ARG A 2 6.68 -17.77 37.70
N ARG A 3 5.39 -18.04 37.90
CA ARG A 3 4.41 -18.20 36.80
C ARG A 3 4.00 -16.89 36.14
N LEU A 4 4.09 -15.74 36.82
CA LEU A 4 3.73 -14.44 36.23
C LEU A 4 4.79 -13.93 35.25
N ILE A 5 6.08 -14.23 35.50
CA ILE A 5 7.20 -13.78 34.65
C ILE A 5 7.15 -14.48 33.28
N ALA A 6 6.78 -15.76 33.24
CA ALA A 6 6.67 -16.52 32.00
C ALA A 6 5.54 -16.01 31.08
N LEU A 7 4.43 -15.54 31.65
CA LEU A 7 3.31 -14.97 30.89
C LEU A 7 3.66 -13.59 30.30
N PHE A 8 4.44 -12.77 31.00
CA PHE A 8 4.87 -11.47 30.51
C PHE A 8 5.89 -11.59 29.36
N ALA A 9 6.82 -12.55 29.44
CA ALA A 9 7.78 -12.83 28.37
C ALA A 9 7.10 -13.34 27.07
N LEU A 10 6.00 -14.12 27.21
CA LEU A 10 5.24 -14.62 26.06
C LEU A 10 4.46 -13.50 25.35
N ALA A 11 3.95 -12.51 26.10
CA ALA A 11 3.24 -11.36 25.54
C ALA A 11 4.17 -10.39 24.79
N LEU A 12 5.43 -10.23 25.23
CA LEU A 12 6.41 -9.39 24.51
C LEU A 12 6.84 -9.99 23.15
N GLY A 13 6.86 -11.32 23.00
CA GLY A 13 7.21 -11.96 21.73
C GLY A 13 6.19 -11.75 20.60
N LEU A 14 4.93 -11.50 20.95
CA LEU A 14 3.83 -11.29 19.99
C LEU A 14 3.78 -9.85 19.44
N ALA A 15 4.45 -8.90 20.09
CA ALA A 15 4.47 -7.50 19.65
C ALA A 15 5.40 -7.24 18.44
N TRP A 16 6.25 -8.19 18.07
CA TRP A 16 7.15 -8.09 16.91
C TRP A 16 6.57 -8.67 15.61
N ALA A 17 5.24 -8.82 15.53
CA ALA A 17 4.55 -9.30 14.33
C ALA A 17 4.22 -8.20 13.31
N GLN A 18 4.50 -6.92 13.61
CA GLN A 18 4.24 -5.80 12.70
C GLN A 18 5.51 -5.45 11.92
N GLY A 19 5.83 -6.26 10.93
CA GLY A 19 7.09 -6.16 10.17
C GLY A 19 7.04 -5.31 8.90
N LEU A 20 5.88 -4.87 8.43
CA LEU A 20 5.80 -4.10 7.18
C LEU A 20 5.96 -2.60 7.45
N LEU A 21 6.97 -1.99 6.81
CA LEU A 21 7.15 -0.53 6.76
C LEU A 21 6.89 -0.04 5.34
N VAL A 22 6.20 1.09 5.23
CA VAL A 22 6.08 1.87 4.00
C VAL A 22 7.11 3.00 4.10
N GLU A 23 8.17 2.95 3.29
CA GLU A 23 9.27 3.91 3.29
C GLU A 23 9.06 5.08 2.30
N SER A 24 8.03 5.01 1.45
CA SER A 24 7.62 6.12 0.57
C SER A 24 6.68 7.09 1.28
N ASP A 25 6.45 8.25 0.66
CA ASP A 25 5.41 9.18 1.12
C ASP A 25 4.04 8.48 1.16
N LEU A 26 3.32 8.67 2.27
CA LEU A 26 1.97 8.12 2.46
C LEU A 26 0.94 8.77 1.54
N VAL A 27 1.23 9.98 1.08
CA VAL A 27 0.41 10.74 0.13
C VAL A 27 1.33 11.25 -0.98
N GLN A 28 1.04 10.85 -2.21
CA GLN A 28 1.75 11.30 -3.40
C GLN A 28 0.79 12.12 -4.26
N ALA A 29 1.13 13.37 -4.53
CA ALA A 29 0.40 14.22 -5.47
C ALA A 29 1.07 14.11 -6.85
N LEU A 30 0.32 13.68 -7.86
CA LEU A 30 0.79 13.53 -9.23
C LEU A 30 0.10 14.56 -10.13
N GLU A 31 0.89 15.41 -10.78
CA GLU A 31 0.39 16.30 -11.83
C GLU A 31 0.35 15.52 -13.15
N VAL A 32 -0.87 15.23 -13.62
CA VAL A 32 -1.08 14.49 -14.88
C VAL A 32 -1.85 15.38 -15.85
N PRO A 33 -1.26 15.79 -16.99
CA PRO A 33 -1.98 16.58 -17.98
C PRO A 33 -3.12 15.74 -18.61
N PRO A 34 -4.13 16.37 -19.24
CA PRO A 34 -5.19 15.65 -19.94
C PRO A 34 -4.62 14.66 -20.96
N GLY A 35 -5.08 13.40 -20.90
CA GLY A 35 -4.58 12.30 -21.73
C GLY A 35 -3.15 11.85 -21.41
N GLY A 36 -2.50 12.47 -20.42
CA GLY A 36 -1.16 12.14 -19.99
C GLY A 36 -1.10 10.95 -19.04
N GLU A 37 0.14 10.56 -18.74
CA GLU A 37 0.45 9.50 -17.80
C GLU A 37 1.49 9.98 -16.80
N ALA A 38 1.37 9.51 -15.56
CA ALA A 38 2.38 9.65 -14.53
C ALA A 38 2.66 8.30 -13.87
N TRP A 39 3.86 8.18 -13.31
CA TRP A 39 4.32 7.01 -12.60
C TRP A 39 4.66 7.40 -11.17
N GLY A 40 4.22 6.58 -10.23
CA GLY A 40 4.60 6.67 -8.82
C GLY A 40 5.15 5.35 -8.32
N VAL A 41 5.75 5.36 -7.14
CA VAL A 41 6.34 4.17 -6.53
C VAL A 41 5.96 4.12 -5.06
N VAL A 42 5.58 2.92 -4.60
CA VAL A 42 5.45 2.62 -3.18
C VAL A 42 6.64 1.75 -2.77
N ARG A 43 7.41 2.22 -1.78
CA ARG A 43 8.58 1.50 -1.28
C ARG A 43 8.21 0.77 0.01
N LEU A 44 8.31 -0.56 -0.03
CA LEU A 44 7.90 -1.44 1.04
C LEU A 44 9.13 -2.14 1.62
N ARG A 45 9.20 -2.24 2.94
CA ARG A 45 10.26 -2.96 3.64
C ARG A 45 9.68 -3.95 4.64
N ASN A 46 10.21 -5.16 4.65
CA ASN A 46 10.01 -6.09 5.75
C ASN A 46 11.08 -5.84 6.84
N ALA A 47 10.74 -5.09 7.88
CA ALA A 47 11.54 -4.90 9.08
C ALA A 47 11.39 -6.03 10.11
N GLY A 48 10.56 -7.04 9.81
CA GLY A 48 10.37 -8.22 10.64
C GLY A 48 11.47 -9.28 10.47
N GLN A 49 11.37 -10.34 11.27
CA GLN A 49 12.30 -11.47 11.27
C GLN A 49 11.80 -12.68 10.45
N THR A 50 10.59 -12.59 9.89
CA THR A 50 9.96 -13.66 9.09
C THR A 50 9.53 -13.13 7.73
N PRO A 51 9.49 -13.95 6.67
CA PRO A 51 8.96 -13.53 5.38
C PRO A 51 7.53 -12.99 5.49
N LEU A 52 7.21 -11.95 4.71
CA LEU A 52 5.89 -11.32 4.67
C LEU A 52 5.26 -11.45 3.29
N ALA A 53 4.06 -12.01 3.23
CA ALA A 53 3.20 -11.92 2.06
C ALA A 53 2.43 -10.60 2.12
N VAL A 54 2.62 -9.74 1.13
CA VAL A 54 1.97 -8.43 1.03
C VAL A 54 1.01 -8.44 -0.15
N SER A 55 -0.20 -7.95 0.10
CA SER A 55 -1.20 -7.68 -0.93
C SER A 55 -1.36 -6.17 -1.08
N LEU A 56 -1.41 -5.70 -2.32
CA LEU A 56 -1.67 -4.31 -2.68
C LEU A 56 -2.98 -4.26 -3.47
N SER A 57 -3.80 -3.27 -3.16
CA SER A 57 -5.06 -2.99 -3.84
C SER A 57 -5.16 -1.50 -4.15
N LEU A 58 -6.01 -1.18 -5.12
CA LEU A 58 -6.39 0.18 -5.46
C LEU A 58 -7.85 0.36 -5.12
N GLU A 59 -8.15 1.46 -4.45
CA GLU A 59 -9.49 1.84 -4.01
C GLU A 59 -9.65 3.35 -4.20
N ASP A 60 -10.86 3.79 -4.48
CA ASP A 60 -11.17 5.22 -4.43
C ASP A 60 -11.36 5.65 -2.99
N TYR A 61 -10.91 6.85 -2.64
CA TYR A 61 -11.22 7.45 -1.33
C TYR A 61 -12.17 8.63 -1.50
N ARG A 62 -13.23 8.66 -0.68
CA ARG A 62 -14.16 9.78 -0.61
C ARG A 62 -14.37 10.21 0.83
N GLU A 63 -14.17 11.49 1.10
CA GLU A 63 -14.45 12.08 2.40
C GLU A 63 -15.92 11.83 2.82
N GLY A 64 -16.11 11.37 4.05
CA GLY A 64 -17.41 11.01 4.61
C GLY A 64 -17.96 9.64 4.19
N GLN A 65 -17.37 8.95 3.19
CA GLN A 65 -17.76 7.59 2.78
C GLN A 65 -16.64 6.56 2.97
N GLY A 66 -15.39 7.00 3.03
CA GLY A 66 -14.22 6.14 3.19
C GLY A 66 -13.76 5.56 1.86
N PHE A 67 -13.24 4.33 1.92
CA PHE A 67 -12.76 3.62 0.75
C PHE A 67 -13.92 2.96 -0.01
N LEU A 68 -13.90 3.12 -1.32
CA LEU A 68 -14.86 2.56 -2.27
C LEU A 68 -14.10 1.71 -3.29
N PRO A 69 -14.74 0.69 -3.90
CA PRO A 69 -14.15 -0.01 -5.02
C PRO A 69 -13.71 0.94 -6.12
N LEU A 70 -12.55 0.68 -6.73
CA LEU A 70 -11.99 1.52 -7.79
C LEU A 70 -12.97 1.68 -8.95
N GLY A 71 -13.35 2.93 -9.26
CA GLY A 71 -14.29 3.28 -10.31
C GLY A 71 -15.68 3.67 -9.80
N GLU A 72 -15.98 3.49 -8.51
CA GLU A 72 -17.29 3.81 -7.95
C GLU A 72 -17.40 5.26 -7.44
N ALA A 73 -16.27 5.92 -7.14
CA ALA A 73 -16.30 7.31 -6.70
C ALA A 73 -16.57 8.27 -7.88
N PRO A 74 -17.28 9.39 -7.65
CA PRO A 74 -17.38 10.46 -8.64
C PRO A 74 -15.99 10.94 -9.05
N ARG A 75 -15.75 11.04 -10.36
CA ARG A 75 -14.45 11.41 -10.96
C ARG A 75 -13.31 10.40 -10.66
N SER A 76 -13.65 9.17 -10.32
CA SER A 76 -12.65 8.10 -10.32
C SER A 76 -12.05 7.92 -11.70
N LEU A 77 -10.75 7.62 -11.73
CA LEU A 77 -10.04 7.21 -12.94
C LEU A 77 -10.31 5.74 -13.30
N GLY A 78 -10.87 4.96 -12.37
CA GLY A 78 -11.21 3.55 -12.56
C GLY A 78 -10.01 2.64 -12.86
N PRO A 79 -10.27 1.35 -13.16
CA PRO A 79 -9.21 0.38 -13.45
C PRO A 79 -8.47 0.64 -14.77
N GLU A 80 -9.03 1.46 -15.65
CA GLU A 80 -8.37 1.87 -16.89
C GLU A 80 -7.41 3.06 -16.71
N GLY A 81 -7.64 3.88 -15.69
CA GLY A 81 -6.83 5.05 -15.38
C GLY A 81 -5.83 4.87 -14.24
N VAL A 82 -5.92 3.79 -13.43
CA VAL A 82 -4.92 3.49 -12.40
C VAL A 82 -4.57 2.01 -12.39
N ARG A 83 -3.28 1.69 -12.40
CA ARG A 83 -2.79 0.30 -12.41
C ARG A 83 -1.57 0.13 -11.51
N LEU A 84 -1.51 -1.00 -10.80
CA LEU A 84 -0.33 -1.45 -10.05
C LEU A 84 0.50 -2.40 -10.91
N GLU A 85 1.83 -2.30 -10.84
CA GLU A 85 2.73 -3.26 -11.48
C GLU A 85 2.69 -4.64 -10.82
N ALA A 86 2.43 -4.68 -9.51
CA ALA A 86 2.27 -5.90 -8.75
C ALA A 86 1.21 -5.74 -7.66
N THR A 87 0.36 -6.74 -7.51
CA THR A 87 -0.69 -6.78 -6.47
C THR A 87 -0.35 -7.74 -5.34
N ARG A 88 0.63 -8.62 -5.54
CA ARG A 88 1.08 -9.59 -4.53
C ARG A 88 2.58 -9.74 -4.60
N LEU A 89 3.21 -9.77 -3.44
CA LEU A 89 4.64 -9.94 -3.31
C LEU A 89 5.00 -10.64 -2.00
N LEU A 90 6.14 -11.33 -2.03
CA LEU A 90 6.73 -11.94 -0.85
C LEU A 90 8.02 -11.17 -0.54
N LEU A 91 8.12 -10.64 0.67
CA LEU A 91 9.31 -9.94 1.17
C LEU A 91 10.06 -10.83 2.17
N ALA A 92 11.30 -11.17 1.88
CA ALA A 92 12.20 -11.77 2.86
C ALA A 92 12.47 -10.82 4.04
N PRO A 93 12.91 -11.32 5.20
CA PRO A 93 13.34 -10.47 6.31
C PRO A 93 14.41 -9.45 5.87
N GLY A 94 14.18 -8.17 6.17
CA GLY A 94 15.05 -7.06 5.77
C GLY A 94 14.90 -6.60 4.31
N GLU A 95 14.13 -7.31 3.49
CA GLU A 95 13.98 -6.98 2.08
C GLU A 95 13.23 -5.66 1.88
N VAL A 96 13.73 -4.85 0.95
CA VAL A 96 13.08 -3.65 0.44
C VAL A 96 12.68 -3.90 -1.01
N ARG A 97 11.44 -3.56 -1.35
CA ARG A 97 10.91 -3.65 -2.71
C ARG A 97 10.12 -2.40 -3.07
N GLU A 98 10.36 -1.94 -4.29
CA GLU A 98 9.59 -0.86 -4.90
C GLU A 98 8.51 -1.48 -5.79
N VAL A 99 7.28 -0.96 -5.67
CA VAL A 99 6.16 -1.33 -6.54
C VAL A 99 5.70 -0.09 -7.26
N GLY A 100 5.83 -0.07 -8.58
CA GLY A 100 5.33 1.01 -9.39
C GLY A 100 3.80 0.99 -9.50
N PHE A 101 3.24 2.18 -9.68
CA PHE A 101 1.87 2.35 -10.13
C PHE A 101 1.82 3.42 -11.21
N GLN A 102 0.94 3.21 -12.18
CA GLN A 102 0.68 4.12 -13.28
C GLN A 102 -0.66 4.81 -13.06
N VAL A 103 -0.70 6.10 -13.33
CA VAL A 103 -1.91 6.91 -13.38
C VAL A 103 -2.02 7.52 -14.77
N ARG A 104 -3.15 7.31 -15.44
CA ARG A 104 -3.48 7.89 -16.74
C ARG A 104 -4.72 8.78 -16.59
N ALA A 105 -4.57 10.05 -16.95
CA ALA A 105 -5.70 10.96 -17.01
C ALA A 105 -6.53 10.72 -18.28
N PRO A 106 -7.86 10.91 -18.23
CA PRO A 106 -8.68 10.89 -19.44
C PRO A 106 -8.25 12.02 -20.40
N GLY A 107 -8.33 11.74 -21.70
CA GLY A 107 -7.98 12.72 -22.75
C GLY A 107 -8.97 13.87 -22.88
N ASN A 108 -10.21 13.64 -22.47
CA ASN A 108 -11.31 14.60 -22.60
C ASN A 108 -11.73 15.00 -21.18
N LEU A 109 -11.35 16.20 -20.76
CA LEU A 109 -11.95 16.87 -19.61
C LEU A 109 -13.15 17.67 -20.14
N GLU A 110 -14.27 17.00 -20.42
CA GLU A 110 -15.54 17.70 -20.64
C GLU A 110 -16.23 18.02 -19.31
#